data_AF-A0A151MIN0-F1
#
_entry.id   AF-A0A151MIN0-F1
#
_cell.length_a   1.000
_cell.length_b   1.000
_cell.length_c   1.000
_cell.angle_alpha   90.00
_cell.angle_beta   90.00
_cell.angle_gamma   90.00
#
_symmetry.space_group_name_H-M   'P 1'
#
loop_
_entity.id
_entity.type
_entity.pdbx_description
1 polymer ?
#
loop_
_entity_poly.entity_id
_entity_poly.type
_entity_poly.pdbx_seq_one_letter_code
_entity_poly.pdbx_strand_id
1 'polypeptide(L)'
;MELLVQVPAADEGALQSLTALLLRRFPPLTPVDLSQFIPFLSASDISSFPPALLANESVLATLQSHSARMTRAQKSAFAQRLLQAPALGDIPAWPPELLRALQPLLPHLPLRRFLQLTPQQVQGLADGWQNVRLGLAQGRHVARSLINRSRGAVEEQVRSIGTLACFLSPEELQALAPLRDPRGPVEQSLLACAADGTLPPHGQVTYALADLLRSAGPEAVEPQELQAWRGVVPELGMGFLQRLSPAQVSALLPELQAAPLTPAQVTEDAQGRLCALLPGLSPESLPAALAPVLAGACECLAPALPRLSFAQTAALLRAMQPHVPALLGNDSRRYRHLPWAPQQAQMLWRTVGAGANVTQDSVW
;
A
#
# COMPACT_ATOMS: atom_id res chain seq x y z
N MET A 1 16.64 -23.59 28.96
CA MET A 1 17.76 -23.39 28.01
C MET A 1 17.47 -24.28 26.80
N GLU A 2 16.68 -23.80 25.85
CA GLU A 2 16.52 -24.49 24.57
C GLU A 2 17.62 -24.01 23.63
N LEU A 3 18.47 -24.95 23.20
CA LEU A 3 19.49 -24.72 22.18
C LEU A 3 18.79 -24.60 20.82
N LEU A 4 18.53 -23.37 20.38
CA LEU A 4 18.26 -23.09 18.97
C LEU A 4 19.51 -23.47 18.18
N VAL A 5 19.48 -24.65 17.55
CA VAL A 5 20.55 -25.11 16.66
C VAL A 5 20.64 -24.11 15.49
N GLN A 6 21.68 -23.28 15.49
CA GLN A 6 21.99 -22.42 14.35
C GLN A 6 22.69 -23.28 13.30
N VAL A 7 21.95 -23.65 12.27
CA VAL A 7 22.45 -24.44 11.14
C VAL A 7 22.98 -23.47 10.06
N PRO A 8 24.18 -23.70 9.50
CA PRO A 8 24.67 -22.95 8.34
C PRO A 8 23.74 -23.10 7.13
N ALA A 9 23.57 -22.04 6.33
CA ALA A 9 22.67 -22.04 5.17
C ALA A 9 22.97 -23.15 4.13
N ALA A 10 24.22 -23.62 4.06
CA ALA A 10 24.62 -24.73 3.19
C ALA A 10 24.00 -26.09 3.59
N ASP A 11 23.68 -26.26 4.88
CA ASP A 11 23.20 -27.53 5.43
C ASP A 11 21.67 -27.58 5.58
N GLU A 12 20.98 -26.44 5.41
CA GLU A 12 19.51 -26.37 5.51
C GLU A 12 18.82 -27.31 4.51
N GLY A 13 19.31 -27.41 3.27
CA GLY A 13 18.74 -28.30 2.25
C GLY A 13 18.91 -29.79 2.57
N ALA A 14 20.03 -30.17 3.19
CA ALA A 14 20.28 -31.54 3.63
C ALA A 14 19.37 -31.90 4.81
N LEU A 15 19.17 -30.97 5.75
CA LEU A 15 18.25 -31.13 6.88
C LEU A 15 16.78 -31.20 6.46
N GLN A 16 16.34 -30.41 5.47
CA GLN A 16 15.00 -30.53 4.87
C GLN A 16 14.79 -31.93 4.30
N SER A 17 15.78 -32.44 3.54
CA SER A 17 15.71 -33.78 2.92
C SER A 17 15.67 -34.91 3.95
N LEU A 18 16.50 -34.82 5.00
CA LEU A 18 16.49 -35.77 6.12
C LEU A 18 15.16 -35.74 6.88
N THR A 19 14.60 -34.56 7.11
CA THR A 19 13.32 -34.39 7.80
C THR A 19 12.17 -35.04 7.02
N ALA A 20 12.12 -34.83 5.71
CA ALA A 20 11.13 -35.46 4.84
C ALA A 20 11.21 -37.00 4.87
N LEU A 21 12.44 -37.55 4.92
CA LEU A 21 12.66 -39.00 5.04
C LEU A 21 12.23 -39.54 6.41
N LEU A 22 12.53 -38.83 7.51
CA LEU A 22 12.15 -39.23 8.86
C LEU A 22 10.63 -39.29 9.02
N LEU A 23 9.91 -38.26 8.57
CA LEU A 23 8.45 -38.22 8.61
C LEU A 23 7.80 -39.35 7.80
N ARG A 24 8.40 -39.75 6.68
CA ARG A 24 7.89 -40.83 5.82
C ARG A 24 8.20 -42.23 6.35
N ARG A 25 9.34 -42.40 7.02
CA ARG A 25 9.89 -43.73 7.36
C ARG A 25 9.66 -44.15 8.81
N PHE A 26 9.49 -43.21 9.74
CA PHE A 26 9.39 -43.50 11.18
C PHE A 26 8.13 -42.88 11.82
N PRO A 27 7.00 -43.60 11.82
CA PRO A 27 5.74 -43.12 12.38
C PRO A 27 5.68 -42.93 13.91
N PRO A 28 6.40 -43.66 14.79
CA PRO A 28 6.30 -43.41 16.22
C PRO A 28 7.51 -42.59 16.70
N LEU A 29 7.65 -41.36 16.19
CA LEU A 29 8.53 -40.38 16.83
C LEU A 29 7.71 -39.65 17.90
N THR A 30 8.30 -39.45 19.08
CA THR A 30 7.61 -38.76 20.15
C THR A 30 7.38 -37.29 19.78
N PRO A 31 6.33 -36.62 20.30
CA PRO A 31 6.02 -35.23 19.96
C PRO A 31 7.19 -34.26 20.19
N VAL A 32 8.04 -34.55 21.18
CA VAL A 32 9.23 -33.77 21.55
C VAL A 32 10.34 -33.90 20.51
N ASP A 33 10.53 -35.09 19.92
CA ASP A 33 11.55 -35.30 18.90
C ASP A 33 11.16 -34.64 17.58
N LEU A 34 9.86 -34.55 17.28
CA LEU A 34 9.35 -33.96 16.04
C LEU A 34 9.29 -32.43 16.04
N SER A 35 9.21 -31.79 17.21
CA SER A 35 9.15 -30.32 17.28
C SER A 35 10.43 -29.67 16.73
N GLN A 36 11.60 -30.27 16.98
CA GLN A 36 12.90 -29.77 16.52
C GLN A 36 13.03 -29.68 14.99
N PHE A 37 12.21 -30.44 14.26
CA PHE A 37 12.23 -30.48 12.80
C PHE A 37 11.29 -29.47 12.14
N ILE A 38 10.36 -28.88 12.89
CA ILE A 38 9.39 -27.89 12.39
C ILE A 38 10.04 -26.76 11.57
N PRO A 39 11.18 -26.18 11.98
CA PRO A 39 11.90 -25.18 11.19
C PRO A 39 12.26 -25.60 9.76
N PHE A 40 12.48 -26.90 9.55
CA PHE A 40 12.98 -27.47 8.30
C PHE A 40 11.89 -28.13 7.46
N LEU A 41 10.62 -28.06 7.87
CA LEU A 41 9.53 -28.67 7.09
C LEU A 41 9.19 -27.82 5.86
N SER A 42 9.22 -28.43 4.68
CA SER A 42 8.65 -27.80 3.48
C SER A 42 7.13 -27.72 3.57
N ALA A 43 6.50 -26.88 2.75
CA ALA A 43 5.03 -26.80 2.67
C ALA A 43 4.39 -28.17 2.34
N SER A 44 5.06 -28.99 1.52
CA SER A 44 4.63 -30.36 1.22
C SER A 44 4.79 -31.30 2.41
N ASP A 45 5.88 -31.23 3.17
CA ASP A 45 6.10 -32.13 4.32
C ASP A 45 5.09 -31.86 5.44
N ILE A 46 4.70 -30.59 5.61
CA ILE A 46 3.66 -30.18 6.57
C ILE A 46 2.32 -30.87 6.28
N SER A 47 1.99 -31.12 5.01
CA SER A 47 0.76 -31.85 4.65
C SER A 47 0.75 -33.30 5.17
N SER A 48 1.95 -33.89 5.36
CA SER A 48 2.14 -35.23 5.91
C SER A 48 2.35 -35.25 7.43
N PHE A 49 2.62 -34.09 8.04
CA PHE A 49 2.90 -33.95 9.47
C PHE A 49 1.74 -34.48 10.34
N PRO A 50 1.92 -35.41 11.30
CA PRO A 50 0.78 -36.01 12.01
C PRO A 50 -0.11 -34.98 12.75
N PRO A 51 -1.43 -34.88 12.48
CA PRO A 51 -2.29 -33.85 13.08
C PRO A 51 -2.43 -33.98 14.60
N ALA A 52 -2.33 -35.21 15.13
CA ALA A 52 -2.41 -35.49 16.56
C ALA A 52 -1.31 -34.77 17.36
N LEU A 53 -0.17 -34.46 16.72
CA LEU A 53 0.95 -33.76 17.37
C LEU A 53 0.73 -32.26 17.46
N LEU A 54 -0.18 -31.69 16.68
CA LEU A 54 -0.48 -30.25 16.69
C LEU A 54 -1.22 -29.80 17.95
N ALA A 55 -1.73 -30.73 18.74
CA ALA A 55 -2.29 -30.45 20.07
C ALA A 55 -1.23 -30.46 21.18
N ASN A 56 0.02 -30.82 20.88
CA ASN A 56 1.08 -30.88 21.88
C ASN A 56 1.68 -29.49 22.15
N GLU A 57 1.90 -29.16 23.42
CA GLU A 57 2.43 -27.85 23.80
C GLU A 57 3.85 -27.57 23.30
N SER A 58 4.74 -28.57 23.23
CA SER A 58 6.11 -28.34 22.72
C SER A 58 6.11 -28.01 21.22
N VAL A 59 5.22 -28.66 20.47
CA VAL A 59 5.00 -28.40 19.04
C VAL A 59 4.41 -27.00 18.85
N LEU A 60 3.39 -26.62 19.62
CA LEU A 60 2.77 -25.30 19.57
C LEU A 60 3.76 -24.18 19.93
N ALA A 61 4.58 -24.37 20.98
CA ALA A 61 5.61 -23.42 21.37
C ALA A 61 6.68 -23.25 20.27
N THR A 62 7.07 -24.35 19.62
CA THR A 62 8.03 -24.30 18.51
C THR A 62 7.43 -23.64 17.26
N LEU A 63 6.16 -23.91 16.96
CA LEU A 63 5.43 -23.22 15.88
C LEU A 63 5.38 -21.72 16.13
N GLN A 64 5.07 -21.30 17.36
CA GLN A 64 4.98 -19.90 17.73
C GLN A 64 6.34 -19.21 17.59
N SER A 65 7.41 -19.78 18.16
CA SER A 65 8.76 -19.19 18.16
C SER A 65 9.37 -19.12 16.75
N HIS A 66 9.07 -20.09 15.89
CA HIS A 66 9.62 -20.14 14.53
C HIS A 66 8.74 -19.45 13.48
N SER A 67 7.51 -19.06 13.84
CA SER A 67 6.53 -18.48 12.90
C SER A 67 7.04 -17.24 12.14
N ALA A 68 7.92 -16.44 12.74
CA ALA A 68 8.48 -15.25 12.07
C ALA A 68 9.35 -15.60 10.86
N ARG A 69 10.03 -16.76 10.89
CA ARG A 69 10.92 -17.25 9.83
C ARG A 69 10.21 -18.09 8.77
N MET A 70 8.99 -18.53 9.05
CA MET A 70 8.21 -19.35 8.12
C MET A 70 7.75 -18.55 6.90
N THR A 71 7.87 -19.19 5.73
CA THR A 71 7.28 -18.70 4.49
C THR A 71 5.75 -18.70 4.57
N ARG A 72 5.11 -17.87 3.73
CA ARG A 72 3.65 -17.85 3.59
C ARG A 72 3.06 -19.23 3.25
N ALA A 73 3.76 -20.01 2.43
CA ALA A 73 3.36 -21.35 2.04
C ALA A 73 3.37 -22.31 3.25
N GLN A 74 4.42 -22.28 4.08
CA GLN A 74 4.51 -23.08 5.31
C GLN A 74 3.40 -22.70 6.30
N LYS A 75 3.19 -21.40 6.54
CA LYS A 75 2.10 -20.94 7.45
C LYS A 75 0.73 -21.42 6.99
N SER A 76 0.48 -21.38 5.68
CA SER A 76 -0.78 -21.83 5.08
C SER A 76 -0.93 -23.35 5.17
N ALA A 77 0.15 -24.11 4.96
CA ALA A 77 0.14 -25.56 5.13
C ALA A 77 -0.15 -25.96 6.58
N PHE A 78 0.47 -25.31 7.57
CA PHE A 78 0.19 -25.57 8.98
C PHE A 78 -1.25 -25.17 9.35
N ALA A 79 -1.73 -24.02 8.89
CA ALA A 79 -3.10 -23.58 9.09
C ALA A 79 -4.11 -24.60 8.55
N GLN A 80 -3.87 -25.17 7.36
CA GLN A 80 -4.70 -26.25 6.82
C GLN A 80 -4.57 -27.54 7.63
N ARG A 81 -3.36 -27.88 8.08
CA ARG A 81 -3.13 -29.11 8.84
C ARG A 81 -3.77 -29.08 10.23
N LEU A 82 -3.81 -27.92 10.89
CA LEU A 82 -4.51 -27.69 12.15
C LEU A 82 -6.01 -28.02 12.04
N LEU A 83 -6.64 -27.66 10.93
CA LEU A 83 -8.06 -27.96 10.68
C LEU A 83 -8.34 -29.45 10.49
N GLN A 84 -7.32 -30.27 10.26
CA GLN A 84 -7.42 -31.72 10.12
C GLN A 84 -7.15 -32.45 11.45
N ALA A 85 -6.82 -31.73 12.53
CA ALA A 85 -6.54 -32.31 13.84
C ALA A 85 -7.85 -32.47 14.65
N PRO A 86 -8.41 -33.69 14.79
CA PRO A 86 -9.68 -33.90 15.49
C PRO A 86 -9.59 -33.53 16.98
N ALA A 87 -8.41 -33.63 17.58
CA ALA A 87 -8.18 -33.31 18.98
C ALA A 87 -8.38 -31.82 19.32
N LEU A 88 -8.28 -30.92 18.33
CA LEU A 88 -8.48 -29.48 18.55
C LEU A 88 -9.96 -29.07 18.54
N GLY A 89 -10.85 -29.92 18.00
CA GLY A 89 -12.26 -29.60 17.82
C GLY A 89 -12.52 -28.40 16.91
N ASP A 90 -13.73 -27.86 16.97
CA ASP A 90 -14.14 -26.70 16.16
C ASP A 90 -13.55 -25.38 16.69
N ILE A 91 -13.31 -24.44 15.78
CA ILE A 91 -12.66 -23.14 16.06
C ILE A 91 -13.33 -22.36 17.21
N PRO A 92 -14.67 -22.27 17.31
CA PRO A 92 -15.31 -21.56 18.42
C PRO A 92 -15.00 -22.17 19.80
N ALA A 93 -14.60 -23.44 19.87
CA ALA A 93 -14.24 -24.14 21.09
C ALA A 93 -12.73 -24.12 21.39
N TRP A 94 -11.91 -23.51 20.52
CA TRP A 94 -10.47 -23.43 20.74
C TRP A 94 -10.12 -22.61 21.99
N PRO A 95 -9.29 -23.16 22.90
CA PRO A 95 -8.96 -22.48 24.15
C PRO A 95 -8.02 -21.28 23.93
N PRO A 96 -8.00 -20.31 24.87
CA PRO A 96 -7.18 -19.09 24.73
C PRO A 96 -5.67 -19.35 24.55
N GLU A 97 -5.12 -20.34 25.25
CA GLU A 97 -3.69 -20.68 25.16
C GLU A 97 -3.31 -21.22 23.77
N LEU A 98 -4.15 -22.10 23.21
CA LEU A 98 -4.00 -22.57 21.84
C LEU A 98 -4.05 -21.40 20.85
N LEU A 99 -5.03 -20.51 21.00
CA LEU A 99 -5.19 -19.35 20.13
C LEU A 99 -3.99 -18.41 20.18
N ARG A 100 -3.41 -18.20 21.37
CA ARG A 100 -2.21 -17.37 21.55
C ARG A 100 -0.99 -17.99 20.88
N ALA A 101 -0.82 -19.30 21.01
CA ALA A 101 0.25 -20.03 20.33
C ALA A 101 0.09 -19.99 18.79
N LEU A 102 -1.16 -20.11 18.31
CA LEU A 102 -1.49 -20.15 16.88
C LEU A 102 -1.67 -18.77 16.24
N GLN A 103 -1.59 -17.67 17.00
CA GLN A 103 -1.88 -16.32 16.52
C GLN A 103 -1.18 -15.96 15.19
N PRO A 104 0.10 -16.28 14.97
CA PRO A 104 0.79 -16.00 13.70
C PRO A 104 0.26 -16.78 12.50
N LEU A 105 -0.45 -17.89 12.73
CA LEU A 105 -1.01 -18.78 11.71
C LEU A 105 -2.48 -18.48 11.42
N LEU A 106 -3.20 -17.83 12.35
CA LEU A 106 -4.63 -17.51 12.19
C LEU A 106 -4.94 -16.79 10.87
N PRO A 107 -4.19 -15.77 10.41
CA PRO A 107 -4.48 -15.09 9.13
C PRO A 107 -4.39 -16.02 7.91
N HIS A 108 -3.74 -17.17 8.03
CA HIS A 108 -3.58 -18.14 6.96
C HIS A 108 -4.67 -19.21 6.92
N LEU A 109 -5.62 -19.18 7.86
CA LEU A 109 -6.82 -20.01 7.80
C LEU A 109 -7.69 -19.62 6.59
N PRO A 110 -8.40 -20.59 5.97
CA PRO A 110 -9.43 -20.27 5.00
C PRO A 110 -10.42 -19.26 5.58
N LEU A 111 -10.84 -18.26 4.80
CA LEU A 111 -11.64 -17.14 5.30
C LEU A 111 -12.88 -17.59 6.10
N ARG A 112 -13.63 -18.58 5.59
CA ARG A 112 -14.81 -19.13 6.28
C ARG A 112 -14.51 -19.70 7.66
N ARG A 113 -13.30 -20.23 7.86
CA ARG A 113 -12.82 -20.78 9.13
C ARG A 113 -12.33 -19.67 10.05
N PHE A 114 -11.60 -18.69 9.52
CA PHE A 114 -11.18 -17.51 10.30
C PHE A 114 -12.39 -16.76 10.90
N LEU A 115 -13.44 -16.57 10.11
CA LEU A 115 -14.66 -15.88 10.55
C LEU A 115 -15.46 -16.66 11.62
N GLN A 116 -15.09 -17.90 11.95
CA GLN A 116 -15.66 -18.65 13.07
C GLN A 116 -15.06 -18.25 14.42
N LEU A 117 -13.94 -17.50 14.44
CA LEU A 117 -13.39 -16.96 15.68
C LEU A 117 -14.43 -16.06 16.35
N THR A 118 -14.79 -16.41 17.58
CA THR A 118 -15.79 -15.66 18.34
C THR A 118 -15.25 -14.28 18.73
N PRO A 119 -16.13 -13.29 18.99
CA PRO A 119 -15.67 -11.99 19.46
C PRO A 119 -14.79 -12.07 20.71
N GLN A 120 -15.10 -12.96 21.65
CA GLN A 120 -14.32 -13.16 22.87
C GLN A 120 -12.90 -13.71 22.57
N GLN A 121 -12.79 -14.67 21.65
CA GLN A 121 -11.50 -15.20 21.22
C GLN A 121 -10.65 -14.12 20.54
N VAL A 122 -11.25 -13.31 19.65
CA VAL A 122 -10.57 -12.20 18.99
C VAL A 122 -10.09 -11.16 20.00
N GLN A 123 -10.93 -10.83 20.98
CA GLN A 123 -10.59 -9.88 22.05
C GLN A 123 -9.46 -10.39 22.94
N GLY A 124 -9.42 -11.69 23.24
CA GLY A 124 -8.32 -12.33 23.97
C GLY A 124 -6.97 -12.26 23.25
N LEU A 125 -6.95 -11.88 21.97
CA LEU A 125 -5.78 -11.77 21.12
C LEU A 125 -5.42 -10.33 20.73
N ALA A 126 -6.05 -9.32 21.36
CA ALA A 126 -5.95 -7.91 21.00
C ALA A 126 -4.51 -7.43 20.70
N ASP A 127 -3.58 -7.70 21.61
CA ASP A 127 -2.20 -7.17 21.56
C ASP A 127 -1.35 -7.73 20.43
N GLY A 128 -1.73 -8.88 19.87
CA GLY A 128 -0.94 -9.55 18.83
C GLY A 128 -1.47 -9.35 17.40
N TRP A 129 -2.65 -8.74 17.22
CA TRP A 129 -3.19 -8.49 15.87
C TRP A 129 -2.34 -7.50 15.06
N GLN A 130 -1.64 -6.58 15.73
CA GLN A 130 -0.68 -5.66 15.10
C GLN A 130 0.53 -6.35 14.47
N ASN A 131 0.87 -7.57 14.92
CA ASN A 131 2.05 -8.31 14.46
C ASN A 131 1.74 -9.26 13.29
N VAL A 132 0.50 -9.27 12.81
CA VAL A 132 0.07 -10.15 11.74
C VAL A 132 -0.55 -9.37 10.59
N ARG A 133 -0.32 -9.86 9.37
CA ARG A 133 -0.94 -9.27 8.16
C ARG A 133 -2.32 -9.87 7.96
N LEU A 134 -3.34 -9.02 8.06
CA LEU A 134 -4.74 -9.38 7.86
C LEU A 134 -5.20 -8.99 6.46
N GLY A 135 -5.98 -9.86 5.81
CA GLY A 135 -6.75 -9.45 4.63
C GLY A 135 -7.95 -8.59 5.00
N LEU A 136 -8.54 -7.87 4.04
CA LEU A 136 -9.66 -6.93 4.28
C LEU A 136 -10.81 -7.53 5.11
N ALA A 137 -11.31 -8.71 4.70
CA ALA A 137 -12.43 -9.36 5.39
C ALA A 137 -12.06 -9.83 6.81
N GLN A 138 -10.83 -10.30 7.00
CA GLN A 138 -10.32 -10.74 8.31
C GLN A 138 -10.13 -9.54 9.24
N GLY A 139 -9.48 -8.48 8.74
CA GLY A 139 -9.28 -7.24 9.47
C GLY A 139 -10.59 -6.61 9.90
N ARG A 140 -11.62 -6.61 9.04
CA ARG A 140 -12.95 -6.09 9.38
C ARG A 140 -13.64 -6.90 10.47
N HIS A 141 -13.52 -8.23 10.42
CA HIS A 141 -14.01 -9.12 11.48
C HIS A 141 -13.33 -8.83 12.83
N VAL A 142 -12.00 -8.69 12.80
CA VAL A 142 -11.21 -8.39 14.00
C VAL A 142 -11.57 -7.02 14.57
N ALA A 143 -11.58 -5.99 13.73
CA ALA A 143 -11.85 -4.62 14.15
C ALA A 143 -13.24 -4.49 14.79
N ARG A 144 -14.28 -5.07 14.18
CA ARG A 144 -15.65 -5.08 14.75
C ARG A 144 -15.75 -5.82 16.08
N SER A 145 -15.02 -6.94 16.20
CA SER A 145 -14.98 -7.71 17.43
C SER A 145 -14.33 -6.94 18.58
N LEU A 146 -13.32 -6.10 18.28
CA LEU A 146 -12.65 -5.25 19.26
C LEU A 146 -13.48 -4.01 19.64
N ILE A 147 -14.15 -3.37 18.69
CA ILE A 147 -15.05 -2.24 18.95
C ILE A 147 -16.16 -2.61 19.94
N ASN A 148 -16.72 -3.82 19.79
CA ASN A 148 -17.80 -4.30 20.65
C ASN A 148 -17.34 -4.61 22.11
N ARG A 149 -16.03 -4.62 22.39
CA ARG A 149 -15.47 -4.82 23.74
C ARG A 149 -15.60 -3.58 24.62
N SER A 150 -15.44 -2.42 24.02
CA SER A 150 -15.16 -1.18 24.72
C SER A 150 -16.43 -0.38 24.96
N ARG A 151 -17.14 -0.73 26.03
CA ARG A 151 -17.85 0.26 26.87
C ARG A 151 -16.90 0.93 27.88
N GLY A 152 -15.59 0.92 27.60
CA GLY A 152 -14.51 1.45 28.43
C GLY A 152 -13.99 2.80 27.92
N ALA A 153 -12.90 3.31 28.53
CA ALA A 153 -12.32 4.61 28.21
C ALA A 153 -11.94 4.73 26.72
N VAL A 154 -12.34 5.85 26.11
CA VAL A 154 -12.16 6.16 24.67
C VAL A 154 -10.70 6.00 24.22
N GLU A 155 -9.72 6.33 25.07
CA GLU A 155 -8.30 6.23 24.74
C GLU A 155 -7.80 4.81 24.51
N GLU A 156 -8.26 3.84 25.30
CA GLU A 156 -7.87 2.44 25.18
C GLU A 156 -8.49 1.80 23.94
N GLN A 157 -9.71 2.24 23.61
CA GLN A 157 -10.39 1.89 22.37
C GLN A 157 -9.66 2.45 21.15
N VAL A 158 -9.29 3.73 21.17
CA VAL A 158 -8.48 4.37 20.10
C VAL A 158 -7.12 3.67 19.92
N ARG A 159 -6.46 3.31 21.02
CA ARG A 159 -5.20 2.54 20.99
C ARG A 159 -5.39 1.14 20.38
N SER A 160 -6.47 0.46 20.72
CA SER A 160 -6.80 -0.88 20.17
C SER A 160 -7.23 -0.85 18.70
N ILE A 161 -7.84 0.26 18.27
CA ILE A 161 -8.26 0.48 16.88
C ILE A 161 -7.04 0.75 16.01
N GLY A 162 -6.05 1.52 16.49
CA GLY A 162 -4.75 1.79 15.84
C GLY A 162 -4.57 1.26 14.41
N THR A 163 -3.77 0.20 14.25
CA THR A 163 -3.46 -0.44 12.96
C THR A 163 -4.65 -1.13 12.28
N LEU A 164 -5.77 -1.29 12.98
CA LEU A 164 -7.01 -1.86 12.48
C LEU A 164 -7.99 -0.81 11.95
N ALA A 165 -7.70 0.48 12.13
CA ALA A 165 -8.51 1.60 11.62
C ALA A 165 -8.82 1.44 10.13
N CYS A 166 -7.89 0.85 9.38
CA CYS A 166 -7.96 0.64 7.94
C CYS A 166 -9.06 -0.33 7.51
N PHE A 167 -9.62 -1.11 8.44
CA PHE A 167 -10.68 -2.07 8.17
C PHE A 167 -12.07 -1.59 8.61
N LEU A 168 -12.15 -0.39 9.18
CA LEU A 168 -13.39 0.22 9.64
C LEU A 168 -14.11 0.92 8.50
N SER A 169 -15.44 0.95 8.57
CA SER A 169 -16.24 1.77 7.66
C SER A 169 -16.11 3.26 8.03
N PRO A 170 -16.39 4.18 7.10
CA PRO A 170 -16.41 5.62 7.38
C PRO A 170 -17.31 5.98 8.57
N GLU A 171 -18.47 5.34 8.67
CA GLU A 171 -19.43 5.56 9.75
C GLU A 171 -18.91 5.03 11.10
N GLU A 172 -18.26 3.87 11.09
CA GLU A 172 -17.61 3.28 12.27
C GLU A 172 -16.48 4.20 12.77
N LEU A 173 -15.63 4.70 11.86
CA LEU A 173 -14.56 5.66 12.18
C LEU A 173 -15.11 6.95 12.77
N GLN A 174 -16.13 7.54 12.14
CA GLN A 174 -16.73 8.79 12.59
C GLN A 174 -17.34 8.67 13.99
N ALA A 175 -17.96 7.53 14.31
CA ALA A 175 -18.56 7.27 15.61
C ALA A 175 -17.51 7.05 16.72
N LEU A 176 -16.34 6.48 16.38
CA LEU A 176 -15.34 6.04 17.35
C LEU A 176 -14.23 7.07 17.59
N ALA A 177 -13.73 7.65 16.51
CA ALA A 177 -12.60 8.56 16.52
C ALA A 177 -12.75 9.53 15.33
N PRO A 178 -13.47 10.65 15.50
CA PRO A 178 -13.54 11.66 14.45
C PRO A 178 -12.13 12.15 14.15
N LEU A 179 -11.78 12.17 12.86
CA LEU A 179 -10.46 12.60 12.41
C LEU A 179 -10.26 14.07 12.80
N ARG A 180 -9.20 14.36 13.56
CA ARG A 180 -8.95 15.68 14.16
C ARG A 180 -7.50 16.11 14.11
N ASP A 181 -6.57 15.18 14.22
CA ASP A 181 -5.14 15.48 14.28
C ASP A 181 -4.38 14.62 13.26
N PRO A 182 -3.73 15.22 12.25
CA PRO A 182 -2.88 14.48 11.31
C PRO A 182 -1.83 13.57 11.96
N ARG A 183 -1.39 13.92 13.19
CA ARG A 183 -0.42 13.13 13.98
C ARG A 183 -1.08 12.20 14.99
N GLY A 184 -2.41 12.12 15.01
CA GLY A 184 -3.15 11.18 15.83
C GLY A 184 -2.85 9.73 15.44
N PRO A 185 -2.98 8.77 16.38
CA PRO A 185 -2.63 7.37 16.13
C PRO A 185 -3.53 6.71 15.07
N VAL A 186 -4.78 7.15 14.95
CA VAL A 186 -5.74 6.65 13.95
C VAL A 186 -5.38 7.20 12.58
N GLU A 187 -5.15 8.51 12.48
CA GLU A 187 -4.77 9.20 11.25
C GLU A 187 -3.44 8.68 10.71
N GLN A 188 -2.42 8.50 11.55
CA GLN A 188 -1.15 7.91 11.16
C GLN A 188 -1.31 6.48 10.63
N SER A 189 -2.16 5.68 11.28
CA SER A 189 -2.45 4.31 10.82
C SER A 189 -3.18 4.31 9.47
N LEU A 190 -4.14 5.21 9.28
CA LEU A 190 -4.86 5.34 8.02
C LEU A 190 -3.97 5.87 6.89
N LEU A 191 -3.06 6.80 7.17
CA LEU A 191 -2.06 7.29 6.21
C LEU A 191 -1.13 6.17 5.76
N ALA A 192 -0.64 5.35 6.71
CA ALA A 192 0.15 4.16 6.38
C ALA A 192 -0.64 3.18 5.49
N CYS A 193 -1.93 2.98 5.77
CA CYS A 193 -2.77 2.10 4.96
C CYS A 193 -3.10 2.65 3.57
N ALA A 194 -3.22 3.97 3.41
CA ALA A 194 -3.31 4.59 2.09
C ALA A 194 -1.98 4.41 1.34
N ALA A 195 -0.85 4.59 2.01
CA ALA A 195 0.48 4.41 1.44
C ALA A 195 0.76 2.95 1.02
N ASP A 196 0.19 1.97 1.71
CA ASP A 196 0.29 0.54 1.38
C ASP A 196 -0.78 0.07 0.37
N GLY A 197 -1.69 0.95 -0.06
CA GLY A 197 -2.78 0.62 -0.98
C GLY A 197 -3.89 -0.24 -0.37
N THR A 198 -3.97 -0.32 0.96
CA THR A 198 -5.05 -1.02 1.67
C THR A 198 -6.34 -0.22 1.64
N LEU A 199 -6.25 1.11 1.72
CA LEU A 199 -7.39 1.99 1.52
C LEU A 199 -7.60 2.24 0.02
N PRO A 200 -8.85 2.23 -0.45
CA PRO A 200 -9.14 2.53 -1.84
C PRO A 200 -8.76 3.99 -2.16
N PRO A 201 -8.07 4.24 -3.30
CA PRO A 201 -7.91 5.60 -3.80
C PRO A 201 -9.32 6.18 -4.08
N HIS A 202 -9.53 7.47 -3.86
CA HIS A 202 -10.83 8.13 -4.00
C HIS A 202 -11.94 7.58 -3.09
N GLY A 203 -11.57 6.87 -2.02
CA GLY A 203 -12.51 6.43 -1.00
C GLY A 203 -12.92 7.55 -0.05
N GLN A 204 -14.08 7.42 0.61
CA GLN A 204 -14.58 8.40 1.58
C GLN A 204 -13.57 8.67 2.72
N VAL A 205 -12.89 7.63 3.21
CA VAL A 205 -11.86 7.76 4.25
C VAL A 205 -10.65 8.54 3.71
N THR A 206 -10.22 8.25 2.49
CA THR A 206 -9.11 8.94 1.82
C THR A 206 -9.43 10.41 1.60
N TYR A 207 -10.66 10.74 1.21
CA TYR A 207 -11.13 12.13 1.11
C TYR A 207 -11.16 12.84 2.47
N ALA A 208 -11.68 12.19 3.51
CA ALA A 208 -11.74 12.78 4.85
C ALA A 208 -10.34 13.04 5.43
N LEU A 209 -9.36 12.15 5.16
CA LEU A 209 -7.96 12.40 5.47
C LEU A 209 -7.42 13.59 4.68
N ALA A 210 -7.70 13.66 3.37
CA ALA A 210 -7.25 14.78 2.54
C ALA A 210 -7.79 16.13 3.05
N ASP A 211 -9.05 16.19 3.47
CA ASP A 211 -9.65 17.38 4.09
C ASP A 211 -8.92 17.79 5.37
N LEU A 212 -8.65 16.82 6.26
CA LEU A 212 -7.91 17.07 7.49
C LEU A 212 -6.51 17.63 7.18
N LEU A 213 -5.78 16.99 6.26
CA LEU A 213 -4.44 17.43 5.87
C LEU A 213 -4.44 18.81 5.21
N ARG A 214 -5.45 19.13 4.38
CA ARG A 214 -5.62 20.46 3.79
C ARG A 214 -5.85 21.52 4.86
N SER A 215 -6.62 21.20 5.89
CA SER A 215 -6.92 22.11 7.00
C SER A 215 -5.70 22.37 7.91
N ALA A 216 -4.86 21.35 8.13
CA ALA A 216 -3.61 21.49 8.88
C ALA A 216 -2.54 22.30 8.13
N GLY A 217 -2.59 22.26 6.79
CA GLY A 217 -1.68 22.99 5.92
C GLY A 217 -0.30 22.33 5.77
N PRO A 218 0.49 22.75 4.76
CA PRO A 218 1.78 22.14 4.46
C PRO A 218 2.88 22.53 5.46
N GLU A 219 2.70 23.61 6.22
CA GLU A 219 3.71 24.10 7.17
C GLU A 219 3.84 23.22 8.41
N ALA A 220 2.78 22.45 8.73
CA ALA A 220 2.76 21.56 9.87
C ALA A 220 3.57 20.28 9.67
N VAL A 221 4.14 20.04 8.48
CA VAL A 221 4.58 18.71 8.02
C VAL A 221 6.05 18.74 7.64
N GLU A 222 6.84 17.85 8.24
CA GLU A 222 8.24 17.72 7.84
C GLU A 222 8.39 17.05 6.47
N PRO A 223 9.47 17.32 5.72
CA PRO A 223 9.71 16.69 4.42
C PRO A 223 9.68 15.15 4.46
N GLN A 224 10.09 14.53 5.58
CA GLN A 224 10.08 13.07 5.74
C GLN A 224 8.66 12.54 6.02
N GLU A 225 7.84 13.28 6.76
CA GLU A 225 6.45 12.91 7.07
C GLU A 225 5.58 12.84 5.81
N LEU A 226 5.90 13.65 4.79
CA LEU A 226 5.18 13.67 3.51
C LEU A 226 5.25 12.35 2.73
N GLN A 227 6.26 11.51 2.95
CA GLN A 227 6.33 10.19 2.34
C GLN A 227 5.20 9.27 2.82
N ALA A 228 4.80 9.40 4.09
CA ALA A 228 3.67 8.65 4.64
C ALA A 228 2.33 9.06 3.99
N TRP A 229 2.28 10.23 3.35
CA TRP A 229 1.05 10.77 2.76
C TRP A 229 0.85 10.35 1.31
N ARG A 230 1.81 9.62 0.70
CA ARG A 230 1.80 9.26 -0.73
C ARG A 230 0.47 8.71 -1.24
N GLY A 231 -0.24 7.93 -0.41
CA GLY A 231 -1.53 7.34 -0.79
C GLY A 231 -2.70 8.32 -0.79
N VAL A 232 -2.55 9.48 -0.15
CA VAL A 232 -3.56 10.54 -0.05
C VAL A 232 -3.21 11.76 -0.90
N VAL A 233 -1.94 11.91 -1.30
CA VAL A 233 -1.45 13.00 -2.17
C VAL A 233 -2.33 13.25 -3.39
N PRO A 234 -2.86 12.23 -4.11
CA PRO A 234 -3.75 12.47 -5.25
C PRO A 234 -5.01 13.29 -4.91
N GLU A 235 -5.49 13.23 -3.65
CA GLU A 235 -6.70 13.92 -3.17
C GLU A 235 -6.44 15.34 -2.62
N LEU A 236 -5.19 15.70 -2.31
CA LEU A 236 -4.87 16.98 -1.67
C LEU A 236 -5.06 18.19 -2.59
N GLY A 237 -5.04 17.97 -3.91
CA GLY A 237 -5.26 18.99 -4.92
C GLY A 237 -4.09 19.97 -5.11
N MET A 238 -4.13 20.73 -6.21
CA MET A 238 -3.04 21.62 -6.63
C MET A 238 -2.79 22.80 -5.69
N GLY A 239 -3.83 23.36 -5.07
CA GLY A 239 -3.68 24.46 -4.10
C GLY A 239 -2.89 24.05 -2.85
N PHE A 240 -2.91 22.77 -2.48
CA PHE A 240 -2.04 22.24 -1.43
C PHE A 240 -0.60 22.09 -1.95
N LEU A 241 -0.43 21.46 -3.11
CA LEU A 241 0.89 21.22 -3.71
C LEU A 241 1.67 22.51 -4.00
N GLN A 242 0.99 23.58 -4.41
CA GLN A 242 1.61 24.89 -4.68
C GLN A 242 2.16 25.61 -3.44
N ARG A 243 1.67 25.26 -2.25
CA ARG A 243 2.10 25.83 -0.97
C ARG A 243 3.24 25.04 -0.32
N LEU A 244 3.67 23.92 -0.90
CA LEU A 244 4.81 23.15 -0.43
C LEU A 244 6.13 23.90 -0.67
N SER A 245 7.04 23.80 0.30
CA SER A 245 8.40 24.29 0.15
C SER A 245 9.22 23.45 -0.84
N PRO A 246 10.31 23.99 -1.42
CA PRO A 246 11.16 23.24 -2.35
C PRO A 246 11.72 21.91 -1.79
N ALA A 247 12.00 21.87 -0.48
CA ALA A 247 12.46 20.67 0.22
C ALA A 247 11.35 19.60 0.30
N GLN A 248 10.12 20.02 0.60
CA GLN A 248 8.95 19.15 0.65
C GLN A 248 8.57 18.60 -0.73
N VAL A 249 8.62 19.43 -1.77
CA VAL A 249 8.40 18.99 -3.15
C VAL A 249 9.43 17.94 -3.56
N SER A 250 10.71 18.16 -3.23
CA SER A 250 11.78 17.20 -3.53
C SER A 250 11.58 15.86 -2.81
N ALA A 251 11.05 15.87 -1.59
CA ALA A 251 10.76 14.65 -0.83
C ALA A 251 9.55 13.87 -1.37
N LEU A 252 8.55 14.56 -1.91
CA LEU A 252 7.34 13.97 -2.51
C LEU A 252 7.53 13.50 -3.96
N LEU A 253 8.50 14.07 -4.68
CA LEU A 253 8.70 13.82 -6.12
C LEU A 253 8.85 12.34 -6.49
N PRO A 254 9.58 11.49 -5.72
CA PRO A 254 9.69 10.07 -6.02
C PRO A 254 8.34 9.32 -5.95
N GLU A 255 7.45 9.75 -5.05
CA GLU A 255 6.15 9.09 -4.82
C GLU A 255 5.10 9.53 -5.86
N LEU A 256 5.16 10.77 -6.34
CA LEU A 256 4.30 11.29 -7.42
C LEU A 256 4.54 10.61 -8.77
N GLN A 257 5.75 10.09 -9.01
CA GLN A 257 6.07 9.34 -10.22
C GLN A 257 5.37 7.97 -10.27
N ALA A 258 4.92 7.46 -9.12
CA ALA A 258 4.30 6.13 -8.99
C ALA A 258 2.76 6.15 -8.97
N ALA A 259 2.11 7.29 -8.76
CA ALA A 259 0.65 7.38 -8.60
C ALA A 259 0.00 8.28 -9.69
N PRO A 260 -1.04 7.82 -10.41
CA PRO A 260 -1.75 8.63 -11.38
C PRO A 260 -2.55 9.73 -10.66
N LEU A 261 -2.35 10.95 -11.14
CA LEU A 261 -2.98 12.16 -10.66
C LEU A 261 -4.34 12.37 -11.36
N THR A 262 -5.41 12.67 -10.60
CA THR A 262 -6.81 12.67 -11.10
C THR A 262 -7.32 14.03 -11.60
N PRO A 263 -8.36 14.05 -12.48
CA PRO A 263 -8.95 15.28 -13.04
C PRO A 263 -9.42 16.32 -12.02
N ALA A 264 -9.76 15.90 -10.78
CA ALA A 264 -10.14 16.80 -9.68
C ALA A 264 -9.03 17.79 -9.29
N GLN A 265 -7.80 17.56 -9.73
CA GLN A 265 -6.64 18.41 -9.49
C GLN A 265 -6.62 19.67 -10.36
N VAL A 266 -7.49 19.75 -11.36
CA VAL A 266 -7.60 20.90 -12.26
C VAL A 266 -8.83 21.71 -11.86
N THR A 267 -8.74 22.45 -10.76
CA THR A 267 -9.67 23.56 -10.50
C THR A 267 -8.88 24.81 -10.18
N GLU A 268 -9.13 25.81 -11.04
CA GLU A 268 -8.97 27.27 -10.99
C GLU A 268 -7.74 27.85 -10.25
N ASP A 269 -6.99 28.69 -10.97
CA ASP A 269 -5.80 29.48 -10.54
C ASP A 269 -4.42 28.80 -10.49
N ALA A 270 -4.05 28.08 -11.56
CA ALA A 270 -2.74 27.41 -11.65
C ALA A 270 -1.82 27.83 -12.82
N GLN A 271 -1.95 29.02 -13.40
CA GLN A 271 -1.05 29.43 -14.50
C GLN A 271 0.43 29.59 -14.07
N GLY A 272 0.72 29.94 -12.81
CA GLY A 272 2.08 30.35 -12.40
C GLY A 272 3.01 29.26 -11.85
N ARG A 273 2.48 28.19 -11.23
CA ARG A 273 3.30 27.21 -10.47
C ARG A 273 3.15 25.74 -10.91
N LEU A 274 2.23 25.43 -11.83
CA LEU A 274 2.02 24.07 -12.36
C LEU A 274 3.26 23.56 -13.13
N CYS A 275 4.02 24.47 -13.73
CA CYS A 275 5.24 24.17 -14.46
C CYS A 275 6.41 23.67 -13.60
N ALA A 276 6.46 24.03 -12.31
CA ALA A 276 7.47 23.51 -11.39
C ALA A 276 7.24 22.01 -11.06
N LEU A 277 6.01 21.55 -11.21
CA LEU A 277 5.58 20.19 -10.88
C LEU A 277 5.59 19.25 -12.10
N LEU A 278 5.65 19.78 -13.34
CA LEU A 278 5.67 19.01 -14.60
C LEU A 278 6.70 17.87 -14.63
N PRO A 279 7.96 18.04 -14.15
CA PRO A 279 8.93 16.94 -14.13
C PRO A 279 8.55 15.79 -13.20
N GLY A 280 7.65 16.03 -12.24
CA GLY A 280 7.16 15.05 -11.29
C GLY A 280 5.89 14.32 -11.69
N LEU A 281 5.18 14.79 -12.73
CA LEU A 281 3.92 14.18 -13.17
C LEU A 281 4.19 12.93 -14.01
N SER A 282 3.40 11.87 -13.81
CA SER A 282 3.47 10.70 -14.68
C SER A 282 3.06 11.08 -16.13
N PRO A 283 3.57 10.37 -17.16
CA PRO A 283 3.18 10.61 -18.56
C PRO A 283 1.66 10.53 -18.80
N GLU A 284 0.95 9.74 -18.01
CA GLU A 284 -0.50 9.50 -18.15
C GLU A 284 -1.35 10.66 -17.59
N SER A 285 -0.86 11.34 -16.56
CA SER A 285 -1.57 12.45 -15.89
C SER A 285 -1.24 13.83 -16.47
N LEU A 286 -0.12 13.92 -17.18
CA LEU A 286 0.38 15.13 -17.84
C LEU A 286 -0.66 15.80 -18.76
N PRO A 287 -1.38 15.08 -19.64
CA PRO A 287 -2.35 15.68 -20.55
C PRO A 287 -3.53 16.36 -19.83
N ALA A 288 -4.03 15.74 -18.76
CA ALA A 288 -5.15 16.27 -17.98
C ALA A 288 -4.74 17.53 -17.21
N ALA A 289 -3.55 17.51 -16.60
CA ALA A 289 -3.00 18.65 -15.86
C ALA A 289 -2.68 19.86 -16.75
N LEU A 290 -2.39 19.64 -18.03
CA LEU A 290 -2.01 20.67 -18.98
C LEU A 290 -3.18 21.32 -19.73
N ALA A 291 -4.30 20.62 -19.92
CA ALA A 291 -5.50 21.16 -20.56
C ALA A 291 -5.88 22.62 -20.13
N PRO A 292 -5.84 23.00 -18.83
CA PRO A 292 -6.13 24.37 -18.38
C PRO A 292 -4.98 25.37 -18.62
N VAL A 293 -3.74 24.91 -18.71
CA VAL A 293 -2.51 25.73 -18.80
C VAL A 293 -2.17 26.08 -20.25
N LEU A 294 -2.53 25.20 -21.19
CA LEU A 294 -2.27 25.37 -22.62
C LEU A 294 -2.96 26.60 -23.23
N ALA A 295 -4.02 27.11 -22.60
CA ALA A 295 -4.71 28.32 -23.00
C ALA A 295 -4.01 29.64 -22.59
N GLY A 296 -2.99 29.62 -21.70
CA GLY A 296 -2.45 30.86 -21.15
C GLY A 296 -1.02 30.88 -20.59
N ALA A 297 -0.30 29.76 -20.45
CA ALA A 297 0.99 29.75 -19.72
C ALA A 297 2.14 29.10 -20.49
N CYS A 298 2.53 29.72 -21.63
CA CYS A 298 3.73 29.35 -22.40
C CYS A 298 5.04 29.70 -21.70
N GLU A 299 5.07 30.75 -20.88
CA GLU A 299 6.31 31.27 -20.29
C GLU A 299 6.95 30.27 -19.32
N CYS A 300 6.17 29.35 -18.75
CA CYS A 300 6.65 28.40 -17.76
C CYS A 300 7.03 27.02 -18.34
N LEU A 301 6.65 26.71 -19.59
CA LEU A 301 6.99 25.44 -20.27
C LEU A 301 8.47 25.40 -20.69
N ALA A 302 9.03 26.53 -21.13
CA ALA A 302 10.42 26.63 -21.58
C ALA A 302 11.45 26.10 -20.56
N PRO A 303 11.42 26.52 -19.28
CA PRO A 303 12.36 26.00 -18.28
C PRO A 303 12.05 24.57 -17.80
N ALA A 304 10.83 24.06 -18.01
CA ALA A 304 10.41 22.72 -17.57
C ALA A 304 10.79 21.62 -18.58
N LEU A 305 10.74 21.93 -19.88
CA LEU A 305 11.06 21.01 -20.99
C LEU A 305 12.36 20.19 -20.82
N PRO A 306 13.52 20.79 -20.50
CA PRO A 306 14.76 20.03 -20.36
C PRO A 306 14.77 19.07 -19.16
N ARG A 307 13.81 19.19 -18.24
CA ARG A 307 13.68 18.34 -17.05
C ARG A 307 12.69 17.18 -17.24
N LEU A 308 12.01 17.12 -18.39
CA LEU A 308 11.07 16.05 -18.70
C LEU A 308 11.78 14.82 -19.27
N SER A 309 11.32 13.64 -18.87
CA SER A 309 11.68 12.38 -19.51
C SER A 309 11.11 12.28 -20.93
N PHE A 310 11.62 11.34 -21.72
CA PHE A 310 11.10 11.08 -23.08
C PHE A 310 9.60 10.73 -23.09
N ALA A 311 9.13 9.95 -22.12
CA ALA A 311 7.73 9.56 -22.02
C ALA A 311 6.82 10.74 -21.66
N GLN A 312 7.24 11.57 -20.70
CA GLN A 312 6.54 12.81 -20.34
C GLN A 312 6.50 13.79 -21.51
N THR A 313 7.60 13.91 -22.25
CA THR A 313 7.67 14.78 -23.42
C THR A 313 6.75 14.29 -24.54
N ALA A 314 6.68 12.98 -24.78
CA ALA A 314 5.76 12.40 -25.74
C ALA A 314 4.28 12.66 -25.35
N ALA A 315 3.95 12.54 -24.07
CA ALA A 315 2.60 12.82 -23.56
C ALA A 315 2.23 14.30 -23.68
N LEU A 316 3.15 15.21 -23.35
CA LEU A 316 3.01 16.67 -23.55
C LEU A 316 2.70 16.99 -25.02
N LEU A 317 3.48 16.44 -25.95
CA LEU A 317 3.29 16.65 -27.39
C LEU A 317 1.93 16.15 -27.85
N ARG A 318 1.47 15.01 -27.33
CA ARG A 318 0.16 14.43 -27.65
C ARG A 318 -1.00 15.28 -27.11
N ALA A 319 -0.86 15.88 -25.93
CA ALA A 319 -1.83 16.81 -25.35
C ALA A 319 -1.92 18.14 -26.14
N MET A 320 -0.80 18.56 -26.75
CA MET A 320 -0.73 19.77 -27.57
C MET A 320 -1.34 19.59 -28.97
N GLN A 321 -1.38 18.36 -29.52
CA GLN A 321 -1.93 18.05 -30.85
C GLN A 321 -3.29 18.71 -31.19
N PRO A 322 -4.33 18.62 -30.33
CA PRO A 322 -5.63 19.24 -30.63
C PRO A 322 -5.60 20.78 -30.63
N HIS A 323 -4.60 21.40 -30.02
CA HIS A 323 -4.46 22.86 -29.94
C HIS A 323 -3.61 23.44 -31.06
N VAL A 324 -2.94 22.60 -31.87
CA VAL A 324 -2.04 22.99 -32.97
C VAL A 324 -2.63 24.05 -33.93
N PRO A 325 -3.91 24.01 -34.34
CA PRO A 325 -4.48 25.07 -35.19
C PRO A 325 -4.48 26.46 -34.51
N ALA A 326 -4.72 26.51 -33.20
CA ALA A 326 -4.65 27.76 -32.42
C ALA A 326 -3.20 28.22 -32.20
N LEU A 327 -2.25 27.27 -32.09
CA LEU A 327 -0.81 27.54 -32.03
C LEU A 327 -0.28 28.19 -33.33
N LEU A 328 -0.93 27.93 -34.47
CA LEU A 328 -0.53 28.43 -35.80
C LEU A 328 -1.22 29.74 -36.21
N GLY A 329 -2.27 30.14 -35.49
CA GLY A 329 -2.91 31.45 -35.64
C GLY A 329 -2.09 32.61 -35.06
N ASN A 330 -2.72 33.77 -34.84
CA ASN A 330 -2.10 35.02 -34.37
C ASN A 330 -1.15 34.90 -33.15
N ASP A 331 -1.19 33.80 -32.38
CA ASP A 331 -0.33 33.52 -31.22
C ASP A 331 0.91 32.65 -31.51
N SER A 332 1.23 32.35 -32.78
CA SER A 332 2.41 31.56 -33.18
C SER A 332 3.75 32.07 -32.65
N ARG A 333 3.84 33.36 -32.30
CA ARG A 333 5.02 33.97 -31.68
C ARG A 333 5.34 33.37 -30.30
N ARG A 334 4.34 32.94 -29.52
CA ARG A 334 4.53 32.41 -28.16
C ARG A 334 5.23 31.06 -28.12
N TYR A 335 5.08 30.26 -29.18
CA TYR A 335 5.55 28.87 -29.24
C TYR A 335 6.88 28.70 -29.99
N ARG A 336 7.32 29.73 -30.74
CA ARG A 336 8.61 29.75 -31.46
C ARG A 336 9.84 29.72 -30.54
N HIS A 337 9.72 30.24 -29.32
CA HIS A 337 10.84 30.40 -28.39
C HIS A 337 11.06 29.20 -27.45
N LEU A 338 10.27 28.14 -27.59
CA LEU A 338 10.43 26.93 -26.79
C LEU A 338 11.61 26.09 -27.32
N PRO A 339 12.47 25.53 -26.44
CA PRO A 339 13.67 24.79 -26.84
C PRO A 339 13.34 23.36 -27.29
N TRP A 340 12.56 23.21 -28.37
CA TRP A 340 12.17 21.92 -28.90
C TRP A 340 13.32 21.21 -29.60
N ALA A 341 13.45 19.91 -29.39
CA ALA A 341 14.33 19.07 -30.22
C ALA A 341 13.77 18.96 -31.66
N PRO A 342 14.62 18.81 -32.69
CA PRO A 342 14.20 18.75 -34.09
C PRO A 342 13.13 17.69 -34.38
N GLN A 343 13.18 16.56 -33.67
CA GLN A 343 12.21 15.47 -33.78
C GLN A 343 10.84 15.82 -33.17
N GLN A 344 10.82 16.62 -32.10
CA GLN A 344 9.60 17.07 -31.42
C GLN A 344 8.88 18.12 -32.27
N ALA A 345 9.65 19.05 -32.85
CA ALA A 345 9.16 19.97 -33.86
C ALA A 345 8.60 19.19 -35.06
N GLN A 346 9.37 18.26 -35.64
CA GLN A 346 8.87 17.44 -36.75
C GLN A 346 7.60 16.66 -36.41
N MET A 347 7.45 16.15 -35.18
CA MET A 347 6.23 15.45 -34.77
C MET A 347 5.01 16.38 -34.74
N LEU A 348 5.16 17.59 -34.20
CA LEU A 348 4.12 18.63 -34.23
C LEU A 348 3.79 19.03 -35.67
N TRP A 349 4.81 19.31 -36.49
CA TRP A 349 4.66 19.83 -37.86
C TRP A 349 4.21 18.77 -38.89
N ARG A 350 4.53 17.49 -38.70
CA ARG A 350 4.02 16.40 -39.57
C ARG A 350 2.49 16.27 -39.48
N THR A 351 1.89 16.60 -38.34
CA THR A 351 0.42 16.60 -38.21
C THR A 351 -0.24 17.82 -38.87
N VAL A 352 0.49 18.92 -39.04
CA VAL A 352 0.06 20.13 -39.77
C VAL A 352 0.03 19.87 -41.27
N GLY A 353 1.07 19.21 -41.80
CA GLY A 353 1.15 18.85 -43.23
C GLY A 353 0.11 17.81 -43.66
N ALA A 354 -0.52 17.10 -42.72
CA ALA A 354 -1.63 16.18 -43.01
C ALA A 354 -2.98 16.90 -43.21
N GLY A 355 -3.09 18.19 -42.85
CA GLY A 355 -4.35 18.95 -42.89
C GLY A 355 -4.32 20.29 -43.63
N ALA A 356 -3.16 20.85 -43.96
CA ALA A 356 -3.08 22.11 -44.70
C ALA A 356 -1.86 22.17 -45.63
N ASN A 357 -2.05 22.69 -46.84
CA ASN A 357 -0.99 23.09 -47.77
C ASN A 357 -0.16 24.21 -47.12
N VAL A 358 0.87 23.85 -46.37
CA VAL A 358 1.84 24.79 -45.81
C VAL A 358 3.06 24.83 -46.73
N THR A 359 3.34 26.00 -47.31
CA THR A 359 4.48 26.21 -48.20
C THR A 359 5.79 26.31 -47.42
N GLN A 360 6.87 25.88 -48.08
CA GLN A 360 8.21 25.65 -47.53
C GLN A 360 8.87 26.87 -46.87
N ASP A 361 8.38 28.09 -47.13
CA ASP A 361 8.89 29.36 -46.59
C ASP A 361 8.58 29.59 -45.10
N SER A 362 7.77 28.72 -44.49
CA SER A 362 7.36 28.85 -43.07
C SER A 362 8.16 27.95 -42.11
N VAL A 363 9.14 27.20 -42.61
CA VAL A 363 9.86 26.16 -41.85
C VAL A 363 11.29 26.57 -41.45
N TRP A 364 11.73 27.79 -41.76
CA TRP A 364 13.08 28.27 -41.40
C TRP A 364 13.05 29.49 -40.47
#